data_AF-A0A0B1SZA0-F1
#
_entry.id   AF-A0A0B1SZA0-F1
#
_cell.length_a   1.000
_cell.length_b   1.000
_cell.length_c   1.000
_cell.angle_alpha   90.00
_cell.angle_beta   90.00
_cell.angle_gamma   90.00
#
_symmetry.space_group_name_H-M   'P 1'
#
loop_
_entity.id
_entity.type
_entity.pdbx_description
1 polymer ?
#
loop_
_entity_poly.entity_id
_entity_poly.type
_entity_poly.pdbx_seq_one_letter_code
_entity_poly.pdbx_strand_id
1 'polypeptide(L)' 'MAWATTNKVGCSIVKCLNEYVVDCRYLEKGNVVEKQVYVPGALCSMCAKCNENGLCV' A
#
# COMPACT_ATOMS: atom_id res chain seq x y z
N MET A 1 -3.14 -2.15 2.29
CA MET A 1 -3.23 -0.73 1.87
C MET A 1 -2.15 0.12 2.51
N ALA A 2 -2.04 0.23 3.84
CA ALA A 2 -1.10 1.17 4.49
C ALA A 2 0.34 0.64 4.70
N TRP A 3 0.70 -0.49 4.10
CA TRP A 3 2.01 -1.11 4.31
C TRP A 3 3.10 -0.27 3.64
N ALA A 4 4.03 0.32 4.41
CA ALA A 4 4.90 1.40 3.94
C ALA A 4 5.82 1.00 2.77
N THR A 5 6.20 -0.27 2.68
CA THR A 5 7.04 -0.78 1.58
C THR A 5 6.25 -1.15 0.33
N THR A 6 4.92 -1.19 0.40
CA THR A 6 4.06 -1.49 -0.75
C THR A 6 3.75 -0.23 -1.54
N ASN A 7 4.44 -0.03 -2.66
CA ASN A 7 4.30 1.15 -3.52
C ASN A 7 3.69 0.86 -4.91
N LYS A 8 3.36 -0.40 -5.19
CA LYS A 8 2.71 -0.81 -6.45
C LYS A 8 1.46 -1.63 -6.14
N VAL A 9 0.37 -1.26 -6.79
CA VAL A 9 -0.93 -1.92 -6.69
C VAL A 9 -1.49 -2.12 -8.11
N GLY A 10 -2.05 -3.29 -8.35
CA GLY A 10 -2.86 -3.57 -9.54
C GLY A 10 -4.21 -4.09 -9.09
N CYS A 11 -5.30 -3.56 -9.64
CA CYS A 11 -6.65 -3.95 -9.28
C CYS A 11 -7.44 -4.35 -10.52
N SER A 12 -8.43 -5.22 -10.32
CA SER A 12 -9.41 -5.63 -11.32
C SER A 12 -10.80 -5.60 -10.71
N ILE A 13 -11.78 -5.24 -11.53
CA ILE A 13 -13.20 -5.25 -11.20
C ILE A 13 -13.88 -6.12 -12.23
N VAL A 14 -14.56 -7.17 -11.79
CA VAL A 14 -15.22 -8.14 -12.67
C VAL A 14 -16.66 -8.34 -12.23
N LYS A 15 -17.59 -8.36 -13.19
CA LYS A 15 -18.97 -8.78 -12.92
C LYS A 15 -19.01 -10.31 -12.89
N CYS A 16 -19.22 -10.87 -11.70
CA CYS A 16 -19.60 -12.27 -11.51
C CYS A 16 -21.15 -12.38 -11.54
N LEU A 17 -21.71 -13.58 -11.36
CA LEU A 17 -23.14 -13.90 -11.56
C LEU A 17 -24.10 -12.74 -11.25
N ASN A 18 -24.21 -12.39 -9.97
CA ASN A 18 -25.13 -11.35 -9.48
C ASN A 18 -24.39 -10.23 -8.73
N GLU A 19 -23.07 -10.19 -8.76
CA GLU A 19 -22.26 -9.25 -7.98
C GLU A 19 -21.01 -8.80 -8.73
N TYR A 20 -20.49 -7.63 -8.36
CA TYR A 20 -19.18 -7.17 -8.80
C TYR A 20 -18.13 -7.55 -7.77
N VAL A 21 -17.10 -8.27 -8.21
CA VAL A 21 -15.95 -8.65 -7.39
C VAL A 21 -14.81 -7.69 -7.71
N VAL A 22 -14.19 -7.16 -6.67
CA VAL A 22 -13.01 -6.30 -6.74
C VAL A 22 -11.83 -7.06 -6.12
N ASP A 23 -10.77 -7.28 -6.90
CA ASP A 23 -9.51 -7.83 -6.40
C ASP A 23 -8.38 -6.82 -6.61
N CYS A 24 -7.56 -6.62 -5.58
CA CYS A 24 -6.37 -5.79 -5.65
C CYS A 24 -5.16 -6.60 -5.18
N ARG A 25 -4.12 -6.62 -6.00
CA ARG A 25 -2.82 -7.23 -5.68
C ARG A 25 -1.79 -6.15 -5.42
N TYR A 26 -0.96 -6.41 -4.43
CA TYR A 26 0.13 -5.57 -3.98
C TYR A 26 1.43 -6.28 -4.31
N LEU A 27 2.36 -5.62 -5.03
CA LEU A 27 3.60 -6.28 -5.47
C LEU A 27 4.44 -6.73 -4.27
N GLU A 28 4.78 -5.78 -3.41
CA GLU A 28 5.40 -6.11 -2.12
C GLU A 28 4.33 -6.61 -1.16
N LYS A 29 4.52 -7.83 -0.68
CA LYS A 29 3.62 -8.47 0.26
C LYS A 29 3.69 -7.76 1.61
N GLY A 30 2.55 -7.21 2.04
CA GLY A 30 2.35 -6.72 3.40
C GLY A 30 1.76 -7.78 4.34
N ASN A 31 1.24 -7.33 5.48
CA ASN A 31 0.57 -8.16 6.49
C ASN A 31 1.41 -9.36 6.96
N VAL A 32 2.72 -9.14 7.08
CA VAL A 32 3.62 -10.14 7.65
C VAL A 32 3.43 -10.13 9.16
N VAL A 33 3.12 -11.28 9.73
CA VAL A 33 2.93 -11.47 11.18
C VAL A 33 4.17 -10.96 11.92
N GLU A 34 3.95 -10.26 13.04
CA GLU A 34 4.99 -9.64 13.89
C GLU A 34 5.84 -8.54 13.21
N LYS A 35 5.47 -8.09 12.00
CA LYS A 35 6.11 -6.93 11.36
C LYS A 35 5.23 -5.68 11.49
N GLN A 36 5.88 -4.53 11.60
CA GLN A 36 5.19 -3.24 11.63
C GLN A 36 4.69 -2.88 10.23
N VAL A 37 3.49 -2.32 10.17
CA VAL A 37 2.87 -1.83 8.92
C VAL A 37 3.66 -0.66 8.33
N TYR A 38 4.18 0.21 9.20
CA TYR A 38 5.06 1.33 8.91
C TYR A 38 5.89 1.64 10.16
N VAL A 39 7.02 2.33 9.99
CA VAL A 39 7.84 2.80 11.11
C VAL A 39 7.28 4.15 11.61
N PRO A 40 6.89 4.28 12.89
CA PRO A 40 6.44 5.56 13.44
C PRO A 40 7.58 6.59 13.44
N GLY A 41 7.26 7.85 13.14
CA GLY A 41 8.25 8.93 13.13
C GLY A 41 7.68 10.23 12.57
N ALA A 42 8.53 11.26 12.48
CA ALA A 42 8.17 12.50 11.81
C ALA A 42 7.95 12.25 10.30
N LEU A 43 6.99 12.97 9.71
CA LEU A 43 6.67 12.88 8.29
C LEU A 43 7.93 12.98 7.43
N CYS A 44 8.11 12.03 6.52
CA CYS A 44 9.21 11.99 5.56
C CYS A 44 10.64 11.96 6.11
N SER A 45 10.82 11.79 7.42
CA SER A 45 12.15 11.77 8.07
C SER A 45 13.09 10.67 7.56
N MET A 46 12.56 9.64 6.90
CA MET A 46 13.32 8.49 6.39
C MET A 46 13.39 8.40 4.86
N CYS A 47 13.01 9.46 4.14
CA CYS A 47 12.88 9.43 2.68
C CYS A 47 13.83 10.41 1.99
N ALA A 48 14.41 10.00 0.86
CA ALA A 48 15.29 10.85 0.05
C ALA A 48 14.51 11.99 -0.63
N LYS A 49 13.28 11.69 -1.04
CA LYS A 49 12.35 12.64 -1.64
C LYS A 49 10.96 12.43 -1.04
N CYS A 50 10.31 13.54 -0.72
CA CYS A 50 9.00 13.61 -0.11
C CYS A 50 8.14 14.57 -0.92
N ASN A 51 6.89 14.21 -1.16
CA ASN A 51 5.91 15.11 -1.77
C ASN A 51 5.16 15.92 -0.71
N GLU A 52 4.38 16.90 -1.16
CA GLU A 52 3.55 17.77 -0.30
C GLU A 52 2.50 17.03 0.55
N ASN A 53 2.17 15.79 0.18
CA ASN A 53 1.22 14.94 0.88
C ASN A 53 1.89 14.07 1.97
N GLY A 54 3.19 14.23 2.21
CA GLY A 54 3.93 13.43 3.19
C GLY A 54 4.23 11.99 2.74
N LEU A 55 4.24 11.74 1.43
CA LEU A 55 4.56 10.44 0.83
C LEU A 55 5.96 10.44 0.21
N CYS A 56 6.62 9.29 0.30
CA CYS A 56 7.94 9.07 -0.28
C CYS A 56 7.80 8.67 -1.76
N VAL A 57 8.55 9.33 -2.64
CA VAL A 57 8.41 9.22 -4.11
C VAL A 57 9.73 9.07 -4.84
#